data_AF-A0A7W1F091-F1
#
_entry.id   AF-A0A7W1F091-F1
#
_cell.length_a   1.000
_cell.length_b   1.000
_cell.length_c   1.000
_cell.angle_alpha   90.00
_cell.angle_beta   90.00
_cell.angle_gamma   90.00
#
_symmetry.space_group_name_H-M   'P 1'
#
loop_
_entity.id
_entity.type
_entity.pdbx_description
1 polymer ?
#
loop_
_entity_poly.entity_id
_entity_poly.type
_entity_poly.pdbx_seq_one_letter_code
_entity_poly.pdbx_strand_id
1 'polypeptide(L)' 'AKQIEVKTGIQDNDHIEISSGLKEKQEVICGPYSAISKSLKEGSKIKIVKKEELYKADK' A
#
# COMPACT_ATOMS: atom_id res chain seq x y z
N ALA A 1 6.07 -9.51 -1.36
CA ALA A 1 5.94 -8.05 -1.44
C ALA A 1 7.32 -7.45 -1.63
N LYS A 2 7.48 -6.42 -2.46
CA LYS A 2 8.76 -5.70 -2.60
C LYS A 2 8.53 -4.27 -2.12
N GLN A 3 9.36 -3.79 -1.20
CA GLN A 3 9.34 -2.39 -0.80
C GLN A 3 10.12 -1.60 -1.85
N ILE A 4 9.54 -0.49 -2.32
CA ILE A 4 10.14 0.37 -3.32
C ILE A 4 10.15 1.77 -2.73
N GLU A 5 11.32 2.40 -2.73
CA GLU A 5 11.45 3.79 -2.31
C GLU A 5 10.85 4.69 -3.41
N VAL A 6 10.00 5.62 -2.99
CA VAL A 6 9.30 6.56 -3.88
C VAL A 6 9.56 7.98 -3.39
N LYS A 7 9.59 8.92 -4.32
CA LYS A 7 9.63 10.35 -3.99
C LYS A 7 8.22 10.90 -4.02
N THR A 8 7.79 11.44 -2.90
CA THR A 8 6.51 12.14 -2.76
C THR A 8 6.67 13.62 -3.07
N GLY A 9 5.58 14.24 -3.53
CA GLY A 9 5.50 15.66 -3.85
C GLY A 9 4.55 16.37 -2.90
N ILE A 10 3.53 17.01 -3.48
CA ILE A 10 2.48 17.71 -2.73
C ILE A 10 1.61 16.66 -2.01
N GLN A 11 1.28 16.91 -0.75
CA GLN A 11 0.41 16.03 0.04
C GLN A 11 -0.56 16.87 0.88
N ASP A 12 -1.72 16.29 1.15
CA ASP A 12 -2.73 16.79 2.08
C ASP A 12 -3.11 15.68 3.09
N ASN A 13 -4.15 15.92 3.89
CA ASN A 13 -4.56 14.97 4.94
C ASN A 13 -5.13 13.66 4.39
N ASP A 14 -5.61 13.67 3.15
CA ASP A 14 -6.31 12.54 2.52
C ASP A 14 -5.46 11.94 1.38
N HIS A 15 -4.68 12.75 0.66
CA HIS A 15 -3.91 12.31 -0.51
C HIS A 15 -2.42 12.66 -0.44
N ILE A 16 -1.60 11.78 -1.05
CA ILE A 16 -0.16 11.99 -1.24
C ILE A 16 0.15 11.85 -2.73
N GLU A 17 0.76 12.86 -3.33
CA GLU A 17 1.27 12.79 -4.70
C GLU A 17 2.61 12.04 -4.75
N ILE A 18 2.75 11.13 -5.71
CA ILE A 18 4.01 10.44 -5.98
C ILE A 18 4.65 11.06 -7.23
N SER A 19 5.77 11.74 -7.04
CA SER A 19 6.49 12.41 -8.12
C SER A 19 7.45 11.47 -8.87
N SER A 20 8.00 10.43 -8.24
CA SER A 20 8.92 9.47 -8.88
C SER A 20 9.05 8.16 -8.10
N GLY A 21 9.54 7.11 -8.76
CA GLY A 21 9.84 5.80 -8.13
C GLY A 21 8.80 4.70 -8.41
N LEU A 22 7.67 5.07 -9.01
CA LEU A 22 6.70 4.13 -9.56
C LEU A 22 6.66 4.22 -11.10
N LYS A 23 6.33 3.11 -11.74
CA LYS A 23 6.09 3.02 -13.18
C LYS A 23 4.61 2.86 -13.47
N GLU A 24 4.19 3.32 -14.64
CA GLU A 24 2.85 3.06 -15.15
C GLU A 24 2.56 1.55 -15.16
N LYS A 25 1.34 1.17 -14.76
CA LYS A 25 0.85 -0.21 -14.61
C LYS A 25 1.47 -1.03 -13.47
N GLN A 26 2.20 -0.41 -12.53
CA GLN A 26 2.59 -1.10 -11.31
C GLN A 26 1.40 -1.27 -10.36
N GLU A 27 1.25 -2.46 -9.81
CA GLU A 27 0.28 -2.74 -8.76
C GLU A 27 0.80 -2.26 -7.41
N VAL A 28 -0.04 -1.51 -6.70
CA VAL A 28 0.27 -0.97 -5.36
C VAL A 28 -0.55 -1.71 -4.33
N ILE A 29 0.11 -2.12 -3.24
CA ILE A 29 -0.56 -2.78 -2.12
C ILE A 29 -1.24 -1.70 -1.28
N CYS A 30 -2.56 -1.77 -1.17
CA CYS A 30 -3.37 -0.89 -0.33
C CYS A 30 -4.12 -1.70 0.73
N GLY A 31 -4.35 -1.09 1.89
CA GLY A 31 -4.96 -1.76 3.04
C GLY A 31 -4.85 -0.93 4.32
N PRO A 32 -5.38 -1.46 5.45
CA PRO A 32 -5.32 -0.79 6.73
C PRO A 32 -3.87 -0.48 7.16
N TYR A 33 -3.65 0.71 7.71
CA TYR A 33 -2.32 1.14 8.13
C TYR A 33 -1.65 0.16 9.09
N SER A 34 -2.41 -0.42 10.03
CA SER A 34 -1.87 -1.40 11.00
C SER A 34 -1.33 -2.65 10.30
N ALA A 35 -2.02 -3.16 9.28
CA ALA A 35 -1.61 -4.35 8.53
C ALA A 35 -0.37 -4.07 7.68
N ILE A 36 -0.31 -2.90 7.02
CA ILE A 36 0.85 -2.53 6.20
C ILE A 36 2.07 -2.23 7.08
N SER A 37 1.89 -1.47 8.16
CA SER A 37 3.01 -1.03 9.02
C SER A 37 3.55 -2.16 9.91
N LYS A 38 2.70 -3.05 10.42
CA LYS A 38 3.12 -4.10 11.39
C LYS A 38 3.29 -5.47 10.77
N SER A 39 2.45 -5.84 9.81
CA SER A 39 2.36 -7.22 9.31
C SER A 39 3.06 -7.41 7.96
N LEU A 40 3.12 -6.38 7.11
CA LEU A 40 3.77 -6.47 5.81
C LEU A 40 5.29 -6.28 5.97
N LYS A 41 6.05 -7.31 5.58
CA LYS A 41 7.52 -7.25 5.49
C LYS A 41 7.96 -7.45 4.05
N GLU A 42 9.21 -7.06 3.77
CA GLU A 42 9.83 -7.39 2.50
C GLU A 42 9.84 -8.91 2.29
N GLY A 43 9.49 -9.35 1.09
CA GLY A 43 9.40 -10.77 0.74
C GLY A 43 8.14 -11.48 1.23
N SER A 44 7.27 -10.85 2.02
CA SER A 44 6.04 -11.49 2.51
C SER A 44 5.14 -11.98 1.36
N LYS A 45 4.61 -13.19 1.49
CA LYS A 45 3.54 -13.70 0.62
C LYS A 45 2.26 -12.94 0.95
N ILE A 46 1.56 -12.48 -0.08
CA ILE A 46 0.35 -11.67 0.03
C ILE A 46 -0.74 -12.34 -0.79
N LYS A 47 -1.98 -12.27 -0.29
CA LYS A 47 -3.16 -12.67 -1.05
C LYS A 47 -3.85 -11.41 -1.56
N ILE A 48 -4.07 -11.34 -2.86
CA ILE A 48 -4.85 -10.26 -3.46
C ILE A 48 -6.32 -10.53 -3.12
N VAL A 49 -6.94 -9.59 -2.44
CA VAL A 49 -8.36 -9.63 -2.03
C VAL A 49 -9.04 -8.35 -2.48
N LYS A 50 -10.37 -8.38 -2.59
CA LYS A 50 -11.12 -7.17 -2.97
C LYS A 50 -11.13 -6.16 -1.81
N LYS A 51 -11.34 -4.87 -2.15
CA LYS A 51 -11.40 -3.79 -1.17
C LYS A 51 -12.45 -4.05 -0.08
N GLU A 52 -13.58 -4.68 -0.42
CA GLU A 52 -14.62 -5.00 0.57
C GLU A 52 -14.18 -6.04 1.61
N GLU A 53 -13.16 -6.85 1.32
CA GLU A 53 -12.64 -7.87 2.24
C GLU A 53 -11.56 -7.31 3.17
N LEU A 54 -10.88 -6.22 2.78
CA LEU A 54 -9.82 -5.58 3.59
C LEU A 54 -10.33 -4.99 4.91
N TYR A 55 -11.60 -4.58 4.97
CA TYR A 55 -12.22 -3.96 6.15
C TYR A 55 -13.12 -4.92 6.94
N LYS A 56 -13.25 -6.18 6.54
CA LYS A 56 -14.07 -7.19 7.24
C LYS A 56 -13.35 -7.90 8.40
N ALA A 57 -12.06 -7.64 8.59
CA ALA A 57 -11.23 -8.33 9.57
C ALA A 57 -11.42 -7.86 11.03
N ASP A 58 -12.31 -6.90 11.28
CA ASP A 58 -12.71 -6.47 12.62
C ASP A 58 -14.16 -6.94 12.89
N LYS A 59 -14.33 -8.25 13.08
CA LYS A 59 -15.54 -8.82 13.70
C LYS A 59 -15.23 -10.10 14.45
#